data_AF-A0A2G3PWE1-F1
#
_entry.id   AF-A0A2G3PWE1-F1
#
_cell.length_a   1.000
_cell.length_b   1.000
_cell.length_c   1.000
_cell.angle_alpha   90.00
_cell.angle_beta   90.00
_cell.angle_gamma   90.00
#
_symmetry.space_group_name_H-M   'P 1'
#
loop_
_entity.id
_entity.type
_entity.pdbx_description
1 polymer ?
#
loop_
_entity_poly.entity_id
_entity_poly.type
_entity_poly.pdbx_seq_one_letter_code
_entity_poly.pdbx_strand_id
1 'polypeptide(L)'
;MTFDSFQVDVKIEENKLWCEIILEQEPKYENLAYAFYLLLNGSKIKVSSYTSSNQAQFPLIEDGKYKVMGFVRQGEDRFTNMSNEIEFTFDNHYPVPTSEYEKNPISISIFGSCVTRDVLEYDRRKRLKLQTYIARQSIVSAVEKSVDINMDDIFLNSKFQKQCVYNDFKKNAFEFFNKDGSKYLIIDLIDERFKLVKCKKENSLVTYSTYLQESNHIKNPIFVEKKKSIFNGKKYYVDGMPLENYLGKFCSKIKAIYFEDHIIIHKCKMAQFYIDKEGNTKKFDESYLIYNKNINELLEYMYSYLECNLPQAMVINISDEYLADEQHKWGLSPMHYQKEYYISVFSKIEKYVTLQQS
;
A
#
# COMPACT_ATOMS: atom_id res chain seq x y z
N MET A 1 50.39 -22.81 -15.13
CA MET A 1 49.37 -21.92 -15.71
C MET A 1 48.05 -22.29 -15.07
N THR A 2 47.91 -21.70 -13.90
CA THR A 2 46.72 -21.56 -13.06
C THR A 2 45.76 -20.62 -13.77
N PHE A 3 44.46 -20.83 -13.55
CA PHE A 3 43.40 -20.02 -14.13
C PHE A 3 43.31 -18.71 -13.32
N ASP A 4 44.21 -17.77 -13.59
CA ASP A 4 44.51 -16.67 -12.66
C ASP A 4 43.60 -15.43 -12.78
N SER A 5 42.80 -15.32 -13.84
CA SER A 5 41.90 -14.17 -14.00
C SER A 5 40.75 -14.45 -14.98
N PHE A 6 39.53 -14.13 -14.54
CA PHE A 6 38.34 -14.00 -15.37
C PHE A 6 37.61 -12.73 -14.96
N GLN A 7 36.84 -12.12 -15.86
CA GLN A 7 36.05 -10.94 -15.56
C GLN A 7 34.57 -11.31 -15.43
N VAL A 8 33.83 -10.53 -14.65
CA VAL A 8 32.38 -10.63 -14.55
C VAL A 8 31.81 -9.35 -15.10
N ASP A 9 31.38 -9.39 -16.34
CA ASP A 9 30.74 -8.27 -16.99
C ASP A 9 29.27 -8.21 -16.59
N VAL A 10 28.78 -7.00 -16.38
CA VAL A 10 27.39 -6.73 -16.00
C VAL A 10 26.85 -5.58 -16.83
N LYS A 11 25.58 -5.69 -17.22
CA LYS A 11 24.82 -4.61 -17.82
C LYS A 11 23.37 -4.67 -17.36
N ILE A 12 22.70 -3.52 -17.38
CA ILE A 12 21.27 -3.44 -17.10
C ILE A 12 20.56 -3.06 -18.40
N GLU A 13 19.55 -3.85 -18.74
CA GLU A 13 18.59 -3.54 -19.79
C GLU A 13 17.20 -3.69 -19.17
N GLU A 14 16.38 -2.65 -19.27
CA GLU A 14 15.09 -2.58 -18.57
C GLU A 14 15.28 -2.76 -17.05
N ASN A 15 14.48 -3.63 -16.41
CA ASN A 15 14.63 -4.03 -15.01
C ASN A 15 15.35 -5.37 -14.86
N LYS A 16 16.33 -5.67 -15.71
CA LYS A 16 17.09 -6.92 -15.68
C LYS A 16 18.59 -6.64 -15.70
N LEU A 17 19.31 -7.26 -14.78
CA LEU A 17 20.76 -7.33 -14.81
C LEU A 17 21.19 -8.58 -15.56
N TRP A 18 21.93 -8.37 -16.64
CA TRP A 18 22.62 -9.41 -17.37
C TRP A 18 24.06 -9.49 -16.86
N CYS A 19 24.57 -10.70 -16.71
CA CYS A 19 25.96 -10.92 -16.36
C CYS A 19 26.57 -12.07 -17.14
N GLU A 20 27.86 -11.95 -17.39
CA GLU A 20 28.66 -12.92 -18.13
C GLU A 20 30.05 -13.07 -17.50
N ILE A 21 30.51 -14.31 -17.38
CA ILE A 21 31.89 -14.61 -17.06
C ILE A 21 32.69 -14.67 -18.35
N ILE A 22 33.67 -13.78 -18.48
CA ILE A 22 34.60 -13.72 -19.60
C ILE A 22 35.94 -14.26 -19.15
N LEU A 23 36.39 -15.33 -19.79
CA LEU A 23 37.67 -15.96 -19.50
C LEU A 23 38.78 -15.26 -20.26
N GLU A 24 39.85 -14.85 -19.57
CA GLU A 24 40.98 -14.18 -20.22
C GLU A 24 41.90 -15.16 -20.96
N GLN A 25 41.76 -16.46 -20.70
CA GLN A 25 42.55 -17.54 -21.30
C GLN A 25 41.67 -18.74 -21.65
N GLU A 26 42.05 -19.49 -22.69
CA GLU A 26 41.35 -20.73 -23.03
C GLU A 26 41.43 -21.74 -21.87
N PRO A 27 40.29 -22.33 -21.46
CA PRO A 27 40.27 -23.28 -20.35
C PRO A 27 40.97 -24.58 -20.72
N LYS A 28 41.78 -25.09 -19.80
CA LYS A 28 42.48 -26.38 -19.96
C LYS A 28 41.59 -27.62 -19.99
N TYR A 29 40.32 -27.51 -19.59
CA TYR A 29 39.38 -28.63 -19.49
C TYR A 29 38.02 -28.25 -20.08
N GLU A 30 37.36 -29.21 -20.73
CA GLU A 30 36.12 -28.99 -21.49
C GLU A 30 34.85 -28.85 -20.62
N ASN A 31 34.93 -29.00 -19.29
CA ASN A 31 33.75 -29.08 -18.40
C ASN A 31 33.78 -28.03 -17.26
N LEU A 32 33.75 -26.75 -17.62
CA LEU A 32 33.58 -25.68 -16.64
C LEU A 32 32.13 -25.60 -16.14
N ALA A 33 31.97 -25.27 -14.87
CA ALA A 33 30.67 -24.94 -14.29
C ALA A 33 30.69 -23.55 -13.66
N TYR A 34 29.61 -22.79 -13.84
CA TYR A 34 29.50 -21.40 -13.45
C TYR A 34 28.32 -21.17 -12.51
N ALA A 35 28.53 -20.32 -11.51
CA ALA A 35 27.47 -19.83 -10.63
C ALA A 35 27.61 -18.33 -10.39
N PHE A 36 26.55 -17.69 -9.95
CA PHE A 36 26.47 -16.23 -9.80
C PHE A 36 25.71 -15.88 -8.53
N TYR A 37 26.28 -15.01 -7.70
CA TYR A 37 25.58 -14.40 -6.58
C TYR A 37 25.30 -12.94 -6.91
N LEU A 38 24.05 -12.52 -6.77
CA LEU A 38 23.65 -11.12 -6.88
C LEU A 38 23.70 -10.47 -5.50
N LEU A 39 24.39 -9.33 -5.41
CA LEU A 39 24.48 -8.50 -4.22
C LEU A 39 23.80 -7.16 -4.47
N LEU A 40 23.02 -6.68 -3.50
CA LEU A 40 22.43 -5.34 -3.44
C LEU A 40 22.96 -4.63 -2.19
N ASN A 41 23.56 -3.46 -2.37
CA ASN A 41 24.14 -2.65 -1.29
C ASN A 41 25.06 -3.48 -0.36
N GLY A 42 25.81 -4.42 -0.95
CA GLY A 42 26.72 -5.33 -0.25
C GLY A 42 26.07 -6.58 0.36
N SER A 43 24.73 -6.68 0.39
CA SER A 43 24.02 -7.85 0.90
C SER A 43 23.65 -8.83 -0.22
N LYS A 44 23.91 -10.12 -0.02
CA LYS A 44 23.56 -11.17 -1.00
C LYS A 44 22.05 -11.39 -1.05
N ILE A 45 21.44 -11.26 -2.22
CA ILE A 45 19.98 -11.35 -2.40
C ILE A 45 19.51 -12.49 -3.32
N LYS A 46 20.38 -13.01 -4.21
CA LYS A 46 20.04 -14.14 -5.09
C LYS A 46 21.26 -14.98 -5.40
N VAL A 47 21.06 -16.28 -5.62
CA VAL A 47 22.10 -17.25 -5.92
C VAL A 47 21.63 -18.12 -7.08
N SER A 48 22.45 -18.28 -8.11
CA SER A 48 22.28 -19.35 -9.10
C SER A 48 23.09 -20.57 -8.70
N SER A 49 22.54 -21.76 -8.99
CA SER A 49 23.29 -23.02 -8.87
C SER A 49 24.32 -23.12 -9.99
N TYR A 50 25.33 -23.98 -9.81
CA TYR A 50 26.31 -24.24 -10.86
C TYR A 50 25.65 -24.82 -12.12
N THR A 51 25.92 -24.20 -13.27
CA THR A 51 25.45 -24.65 -14.61
C THR A 51 26.60 -24.61 -15.62
N SER A 52 26.41 -25.15 -16.81
CA SER A 52 27.37 -25.01 -17.91
C SER A 52 27.33 -23.61 -18.58
N SER A 53 26.35 -22.77 -18.26
CA SER A 53 26.20 -21.43 -18.82
C SER A 53 27.10 -20.44 -18.09
N ASN A 54 27.98 -19.76 -18.82
CA ASN A 54 28.78 -18.64 -18.32
C ASN A 54 27.98 -17.33 -18.23
N GLN A 55 26.67 -17.37 -18.47
CA GLN A 55 25.78 -16.22 -18.43
C GLN A 55 24.63 -16.45 -17.45
N ALA A 56 24.19 -15.37 -16.80
CA ALA A 56 22.97 -15.36 -16.00
C ALA A 56 22.26 -14.01 -16.09
N GLN A 57 20.96 -14.04 -15.82
CA GLN A 57 20.13 -12.85 -15.77
C GLN A 57 19.39 -12.81 -14.43
N PHE A 58 19.27 -11.62 -13.86
CA PHE A 58 18.51 -11.38 -12.64
C PHE A 58 17.49 -10.26 -12.84
N PRO A 59 16.22 -10.45 -12.47
CA PRO A 59 15.31 -9.33 -12.34
C PRO A 59 15.78 -8.41 -11.21
N LEU A 60 15.68 -7.11 -11.44
CA LEU A 60 15.95 -6.09 -10.45
C LEU A 60 14.65 -5.46 -10.01
N ILE A 61 14.48 -5.33 -8.70
CA ILE A 61 13.23 -4.86 -8.08
C ILE A 61 13.47 -3.84 -6.97
N GLU A 62 14.71 -3.59 -6.59
CA GLU A 62 15.06 -2.64 -5.53
C GLU A 62 16.06 -1.63 -6.08
N ASP A 63 15.88 -0.35 -5.78
CA ASP A 63 16.80 0.69 -6.21
C ASP A 63 18.10 0.54 -5.39
N GLY A 64 19.27 0.78 -5.99
CA GLY A 64 20.54 0.73 -5.29
C GLY A 64 21.73 0.26 -6.12
N LYS A 65 22.80 -0.10 -5.42
CA LYS A 65 24.08 -0.52 -6.00
C LYS A 65 24.15 -2.04 -6.10
N TYR A 66 24.28 -2.55 -7.32
CA TYR A 66 24.36 -3.98 -7.60
C TYR A 66 25.78 -4.41 -7.96
N LYS A 67 26.12 -5.61 -7.50
CA LYS A 67 27.33 -6.35 -7.92
C LYS A 67 26.98 -7.82 -8.13
N VAL A 68 27.74 -8.48 -9.01
CA VAL A 68 27.66 -9.92 -9.20
C VAL A 68 28.99 -10.55 -8.83
N MET A 69 28.95 -11.52 -7.92
CA MET A 69 30.08 -12.42 -7.69
C MET A 69 29.92 -13.63 -8.61
N GLY A 70 30.82 -13.75 -9.59
CA GLY A 70 30.89 -14.90 -10.49
C GLY A 70 31.77 -16.00 -9.89
N PHE A 71 31.39 -17.24 -10.11
CA PHE A 71 32.11 -18.42 -9.68
C PHE A 71 32.42 -19.29 -10.89
N VAL A 72 33.66 -19.72 -11.03
CA VAL A 72 34.09 -20.74 -12.00
C VAL A 72 34.56 -21.96 -11.23
N ARG A 73 34.01 -23.12 -11.54
CA ARG A 73 34.45 -24.40 -11.00
C ARG A 73 35.08 -25.25 -12.10
N GLN A 74 36.25 -25.78 -11.80
CA GLN A 74 37.04 -26.64 -12.69
C GLN A 74 37.53 -27.84 -11.88
N GLY A 75 36.88 -29.00 -12.04
CA GLY A 75 37.16 -30.14 -11.15
C GLY A 75 36.84 -29.82 -9.69
N GLU A 76 37.84 -29.93 -8.82
CA GLU A 76 37.75 -29.55 -7.40
C GLU A 76 38.03 -28.07 -7.14
N ASP A 77 38.70 -27.39 -8.09
CA ASP A 77 39.09 -26.00 -7.95
C ASP A 77 37.89 -25.05 -8.13
N ARG A 78 37.86 -23.99 -7.33
CA ARG A 78 36.86 -22.94 -7.39
C ARG A 78 37.51 -21.57 -7.38
N PHE A 79 37.17 -20.79 -8.39
CA PHE A 79 37.65 -19.43 -8.58
C PHE A 79 36.46 -18.47 -8.49
N THR A 80 36.70 -17.28 -7.93
CA THR A 80 35.67 -16.26 -7.78
C THR A 80 36.20 -14.91 -8.18
N ASN A 81 35.37 -14.11 -8.84
CA ASN A 81 35.66 -12.70 -9.08
C ASN A 81 34.37 -11.86 -8.97
N MET A 82 34.53 -10.57 -8.76
CA MET A 82 33.44 -9.61 -8.61
C MET A 82 33.33 -8.73 -9.84
N SER A 83 32.11 -8.42 -10.25
CA SER A 83 31.85 -7.40 -11.26
C SER A 83 32.16 -5.99 -10.74
N ASN A 84 32.18 -5.03 -11.67
CA ASN A 84 32.02 -3.63 -11.32
C ASN A 84 30.66 -3.38 -10.63
N GLU A 85 30.57 -2.29 -9.87
CA GLU A 85 29.31 -1.82 -9.29
C GLU A 85 28.49 -1.11 -10.37
N ILE A 86 27.19 -1.40 -10.41
CA ILE A 86 26.25 -0.67 -11.26
C ILE A 86 25.11 -0.12 -10.40
N GLU A 87 24.82 1.18 -10.55
CA GLU A 87 23.67 1.81 -9.92
C GLU A 87 22.42 1.52 -10.74
N PHE A 88 21.34 1.18 -10.04
CA PHE A 88 20.06 0.86 -10.64
C PHE A 88 18.95 1.64 -9.94
N THR A 89 18.05 2.16 -10.76
CA THR A 89 16.75 2.68 -10.33
C THR A 89 15.69 1.95 -11.12
N PHE A 90 14.70 1.39 -10.44
CA PHE A 90 13.65 0.61 -11.09
C PHE A 90 12.79 1.48 -12.01
N ASP A 91 12.61 1.01 -13.25
CA ASP A 91 11.75 1.65 -14.23
C ASP A 91 10.34 1.04 -14.19
N ASN A 92 9.36 1.84 -13.80
CA ASN A 92 7.96 1.38 -13.71
C ASN A 92 7.36 0.97 -15.07
N HIS A 93 7.99 1.30 -16.21
CA HIS A 93 7.51 0.88 -17.53
C HIS A 93 7.80 -0.58 -17.85
N TYR A 94 8.69 -1.25 -17.11
CA TYR A 94 9.10 -2.64 -17.38
C TYR A 94 8.78 -3.57 -16.20
N PRO A 95 7.52 -4.04 -16.05
CA PRO A 95 7.14 -4.88 -14.91
C PRO A 95 7.88 -6.22 -14.88
N VAL A 96 8.13 -6.72 -13.67
CA VAL A 96 8.76 -8.03 -13.45
C VAL A 96 7.84 -9.15 -13.97
N PRO A 97 8.37 -10.17 -14.69
CA PRO A 97 7.56 -11.29 -15.19
C PRO A 97 6.81 -12.04 -14.08
N THR A 98 5.60 -12.51 -14.39
CA THR A 98 4.70 -13.16 -13.42
C THR A 98 5.27 -14.44 -12.81
N SER A 99 6.16 -15.13 -13.52
CA SER A 99 6.85 -16.34 -13.05
C SER A 99 7.83 -16.08 -11.91
N GLU A 100 8.19 -14.83 -11.64
CA GLU A 100 9.15 -14.43 -10.60
C GLU A 100 8.47 -13.86 -9.34
N TYR A 101 7.15 -13.93 -9.26
CA TYR A 101 6.39 -13.57 -8.06
C TYR A 101 6.46 -14.63 -6.97
N GLU A 102 6.23 -14.21 -5.72
CA GLU A 102 6.24 -15.09 -4.57
C GLU A 102 5.16 -16.18 -4.68
N LYS A 103 5.54 -17.43 -4.46
CA LYS A 103 4.60 -18.55 -4.42
C LYS A 103 3.82 -18.44 -3.11
N ASN A 104 2.51 -18.19 -3.21
CA ASN A 104 1.56 -17.98 -2.10
C ASN A 104 1.59 -16.57 -1.47
N PRO A 105 1.09 -15.54 -2.17
CA PRO A 105 0.98 -14.21 -1.60
C PRO A 105 0.02 -14.18 -0.41
N ILE A 106 0.32 -13.33 0.57
CA ILE A 106 -0.48 -13.08 1.76
C ILE A 106 -1.73 -12.31 1.35
N SER A 107 -2.91 -12.87 1.61
CA SER A 107 -4.18 -12.22 1.34
C SER A 107 -4.44 -11.08 2.32
N ILE A 108 -4.74 -9.89 1.79
CA ILE A 108 -5.06 -8.70 2.57
C ILE A 108 -6.33 -8.04 2.03
N SER A 109 -7.07 -7.37 2.91
CA SER A 109 -8.20 -6.52 2.55
C SER A 109 -8.03 -5.13 3.13
N ILE A 110 -8.69 -4.14 2.53
CA ILE A 110 -8.58 -2.74 2.91
C ILE A 110 -9.97 -2.19 3.19
N PHE A 111 -10.16 -1.58 4.37
CA PHE A 111 -11.21 -0.60 4.63
C PHE A 111 -10.55 0.77 4.72
N GLY A 112 -10.68 1.59 3.68
CA GLY A 112 -9.96 2.85 3.68
C GLY A 112 -9.91 3.53 2.32
N SER A 113 -8.85 4.27 2.09
CA SER A 113 -8.74 5.19 0.97
C SER A 113 -7.69 4.77 -0.05
N CYS A 114 -7.56 5.60 -1.08
CA CYS A 114 -6.52 5.48 -2.08
C CYS A 114 -5.11 5.55 -1.50
N VAL A 115 -4.93 6.18 -0.32
CA VAL A 115 -3.63 6.29 0.34
C VAL A 115 -3.08 4.90 0.67
N THR A 116 -3.87 4.05 1.33
CA THR A 116 -3.46 2.68 1.65
C THR A 116 -3.40 1.79 0.42
N ARG A 117 -4.33 1.92 -0.52
CA ARG A 117 -4.27 1.15 -1.77
C ARG A 117 -2.97 1.42 -2.53
N ASP A 118 -2.53 2.68 -2.57
CA ASP A 118 -1.30 3.09 -3.29
C ASP A 118 -0.02 2.53 -2.65
N VAL A 119 -0.05 2.22 -1.35
CA VAL A 119 1.06 1.49 -0.70
C VAL A 119 1.33 0.15 -1.39
N LEU A 120 0.28 -0.55 -1.85
CA LEU A 120 0.43 -1.88 -2.47
C LEU A 120 1.05 -1.83 -3.87
N GLU A 121 1.15 -0.66 -4.49
CA GLU A 121 1.88 -0.52 -5.76
C GLU A 121 3.39 -0.68 -5.59
N TYR A 122 3.88 -0.46 -4.36
CA TYR A 122 5.28 -0.66 -3.99
C TYR A 122 5.61 -2.11 -3.63
N ASP A 123 4.61 -3.01 -3.66
CA ASP A 123 4.82 -4.45 -3.59
C ASP A 123 5.32 -5.00 -4.94
N ARG A 124 6.61 -4.75 -5.21
CA ARG A 124 7.27 -5.19 -6.45
C ARG A 124 7.42 -6.72 -6.54
N ARG A 125 7.41 -7.41 -5.40
CA ARG A 125 7.51 -8.89 -5.32
C ARG A 125 6.16 -9.60 -5.38
N LYS A 126 5.05 -8.85 -5.35
CA LYS A 126 3.69 -9.38 -5.24
C LYS A 126 3.54 -10.31 -4.03
N ARG A 127 4.12 -9.92 -2.89
CA ARG A 127 3.98 -10.65 -1.62
C ARG A 127 2.57 -10.58 -1.06
N LEU A 128 1.85 -9.52 -1.36
CA LEU A 128 0.52 -9.21 -0.89
C LEU A 128 -0.48 -9.36 -2.03
N LYS A 129 -1.62 -9.96 -1.72
CA LYS A 129 -2.76 -10.08 -2.63
C LYS A 129 -3.95 -9.36 -2.04
N LEU A 130 -4.32 -8.24 -2.65
CA LEU A 130 -5.54 -7.52 -2.31
C LEU A 130 -6.78 -8.33 -2.71
N GLN A 131 -7.62 -8.67 -1.74
CA GLN A 131 -8.86 -9.42 -1.94
C GLN A 131 -10.07 -8.47 -2.04
N THR A 132 -10.33 -7.71 -0.97
CA THR A 132 -11.40 -6.70 -0.93
C THR A 132 -10.83 -5.31 -0.68
N TYR A 133 -11.35 -4.33 -1.42
CA TYR A 133 -11.08 -2.92 -1.18
C TYR A 133 -12.39 -2.15 -1.03
N ILE A 134 -12.71 -1.78 0.22
CA ILE A 134 -13.83 -0.92 0.56
C ILE A 134 -13.32 0.52 0.58
N ALA A 135 -13.59 1.22 -0.52
CA ALA A 135 -13.24 2.62 -0.72
C ALA A 135 -14.47 3.53 -0.60
N ARG A 136 -14.25 4.79 -0.25
CA ARG A 136 -15.26 5.87 -0.27
C ARG A 136 -16.43 5.64 0.69
N GLN A 137 -16.21 4.89 1.76
CA GLN A 137 -17.19 4.59 2.78
C GLN A 137 -16.60 4.91 4.16
N SER A 138 -17.34 5.69 4.95
CA SER A 138 -17.01 5.94 6.35
C SER A 138 -17.48 4.81 7.24
N ILE A 139 -16.86 4.66 8.41
CA ILE A 139 -17.28 3.76 9.49
C ILE A 139 -18.74 3.99 9.86
N VAL A 140 -19.14 5.26 10.01
CA VAL A 140 -20.53 5.61 10.33
C VAL A 140 -21.47 5.01 9.30
N SER A 141 -21.17 5.21 8.01
CA SER A 141 -21.97 4.65 6.94
C SER A 141 -21.95 3.13 6.95
N ALA A 142 -20.78 2.49 7.12
CA ALA A 142 -20.63 1.04 7.04
C ALA A 142 -21.46 0.25 8.07
N VAL A 143 -21.67 0.81 9.27
CA VAL A 143 -22.40 0.14 10.36
C VAL A 143 -23.90 0.44 10.40
N GLU A 144 -24.38 1.27 9.48
CA GLU A 144 -25.79 1.62 9.34
C GLU A 144 -26.59 0.53 8.61
N LYS A 145 -27.91 0.72 8.52
CA LYS A 145 -28.80 -0.18 7.77
C LYS A 145 -28.65 0.04 6.27
N SER A 146 -28.86 -1.01 5.49
CA SER A 146 -28.86 -0.93 4.02
C SER A 146 -29.92 0.03 3.51
N VAL A 147 -29.54 0.81 2.50
CA VAL A 147 -30.41 1.70 1.74
C VAL A 147 -30.73 1.02 0.42
N ASP A 148 -31.99 1.10 0.00
CA ASP A 148 -32.36 0.55 -1.29
C ASP A 148 -31.78 1.38 -2.44
N ILE A 149 -31.22 0.70 -3.42
CA ILE A 149 -30.57 1.28 -4.59
C ILE A 149 -30.45 0.22 -5.66
N ASN A 150 -30.67 0.61 -6.91
CA ASN A 150 -30.33 -0.19 -8.08
C ASN A 150 -29.00 0.29 -8.66
N MET A 151 -28.17 -0.64 -9.12
CA MET A 151 -26.89 -0.34 -9.77
C MET A 151 -27.09 0.52 -11.04
N ASP A 152 -28.21 0.33 -11.73
CA ASP A 152 -28.56 1.07 -12.95
C ASP A 152 -28.88 2.54 -12.68
N ASP A 153 -29.26 2.89 -11.45
CA ASP A 153 -29.55 4.27 -11.03
C ASP A 153 -28.28 5.07 -10.67
N ILE A 154 -27.09 4.46 -10.82
CA ILE A 154 -25.80 5.07 -10.54
C ILE A 154 -25.13 5.45 -11.87
N PHE A 155 -25.22 6.73 -12.23
CA PHE A 155 -24.73 7.26 -13.51
C PHE A 155 -23.26 7.66 -13.44
N LEU A 156 -22.37 6.67 -13.43
CA LEU A 156 -20.92 6.86 -13.50
C LEU A 156 -20.31 6.00 -14.62
N ASN A 157 -19.25 6.45 -15.27
CA ASN A 157 -18.63 5.66 -16.35
C ASN A 157 -17.78 4.49 -15.81
N SER A 158 -17.15 4.66 -14.65
CA SER A 158 -16.29 3.64 -14.08
C SER A 158 -17.08 2.59 -13.29
N LYS A 159 -16.93 1.33 -13.65
CA LYS A 159 -17.49 0.18 -12.91
C LYS A 159 -17.07 0.18 -11.44
N PHE A 160 -15.81 0.52 -11.16
CA PHE A 160 -15.30 0.61 -9.79
C PHE A 160 -16.01 1.71 -9.00
N GLN A 161 -16.14 2.91 -9.57
CA GLN A 161 -16.82 4.02 -8.89
C GLN A 161 -18.31 3.70 -8.63
N LYS A 162 -19.00 3.09 -9.61
CA LYS A 162 -20.38 2.60 -9.43
C LYS A 162 -20.46 1.62 -8.27
N GLN A 163 -19.55 0.66 -8.22
CA GLN A 163 -19.52 -0.36 -7.18
C GLN A 163 -19.27 0.23 -5.79
N CYS A 164 -18.40 1.24 -5.66
CA CYS A 164 -18.21 1.96 -4.39
C CYS A 164 -19.51 2.58 -3.88
N VAL A 165 -20.23 3.32 -4.74
CA VAL A 165 -21.52 3.93 -4.36
C VAL A 165 -22.53 2.86 -3.98
N TYR A 166 -22.67 1.82 -4.80
CA TYR A 166 -23.61 0.73 -4.54
C TYR A 166 -23.31 0.02 -3.21
N ASN A 167 -22.05 -0.31 -2.96
CA ASN A 167 -21.61 -0.97 -1.72
C ASN A 167 -21.86 -0.10 -0.50
N ASP A 168 -21.66 1.22 -0.62
CA ASP A 168 -21.92 2.14 0.48
C ASP A 168 -23.40 2.21 0.83
N PHE A 169 -24.30 2.11 -0.14
CA PHE A 169 -25.74 2.02 0.11
C PHE A 169 -26.14 0.65 0.67
N LYS A 170 -25.60 -0.45 0.12
CA LYS A 170 -25.95 -1.82 0.55
C LYS A 170 -25.30 -2.25 1.86
N LYS A 171 -24.26 -1.57 2.35
CA LYS A 171 -23.59 -1.83 3.65
C LYS A 171 -22.94 -3.21 3.73
N ASN A 172 -22.40 -3.67 2.61
CA ASN A 172 -21.88 -5.03 2.42
C ASN A 172 -20.38 -5.20 2.72
N ALA A 173 -19.71 -4.17 3.28
CA ALA A 173 -18.27 -4.22 3.59
C ALA A 173 -17.88 -5.45 4.42
N PHE A 174 -18.57 -5.66 5.55
CA PHE A 174 -18.30 -6.78 6.45
C PHE A 174 -18.64 -8.14 5.82
N GLU A 175 -19.64 -8.20 4.95
CA GLU A 175 -19.98 -9.41 4.21
C GLU A 175 -18.86 -9.78 3.25
N PHE A 176 -18.29 -8.80 2.53
CA PHE A 176 -17.16 -9.05 1.64
C PHE A 176 -15.91 -9.48 2.38
N PHE A 177 -15.57 -8.80 3.48
CA PHE A 177 -14.46 -9.22 4.35
C PHE A 177 -14.62 -10.64 4.88
N ASN A 178 -15.82 -11.02 5.31
CA ASN A 178 -16.06 -12.37 5.81
C ASN A 178 -15.99 -13.44 4.69
N LYS A 179 -16.36 -13.09 3.45
CA LYS A 179 -16.39 -14.02 2.32
C LYS A 179 -15.04 -14.20 1.63
N ASP A 180 -14.18 -13.18 1.66
CA ASP A 180 -12.95 -13.17 0.88
C ASP A 180 -11.79 -14.00 1.49
N GLY A 181 -11.89 -14.33 2.79
CA GLY A 181 -10.89 -15.12 3.50
C GLY A 181 -9.50 -14.45 3.59
N SER A 182 -9.44 -13.12 3.50
CA SER A 182 -8.20 -12.37 3.68
C SER A 182 -7.63 -12.59 5.07
N LYS A 183 -6.31 -12.79 5.16
CA LYS A 183 -5.62 -13.02 6.43
C LYS A 183 -5.52 -11.73 7.24
N TYR A 184 -5.30 -10.59 6.58
CA TYR A 184 -5.17 -9.28 7.24
C TYR A 184 -6.19 -8.26 6.74
N LEU A 185 -6.56 -7.34 7.64
CA LEU A 185 -7.33 -6.13 7.31
C LEU A 185 -6.50 -4.88 7.58
N ILE A 186 -6.34 -4.01 6.59
CA ILE A 186 -5.74 -2.69 6.75
C ILE A 186 -6.84 -1.64 6.82
N ILE A 187 -6.78 -0.77 7.84
CA ILE A 187 -7.77 0.27 8.10
C ILE A 187 -7.08 1.64 8.03
N ASP A 188 -7.57 2.52 7.15
CA ASP A 188 -7.29 3.97 7.23
C ASP A 188 -8.59 4.78 7.21
N LEU A 189 -8.54 5.98 7.76
CA LEU A 189 -9.72 6.81 8.02
C LEU A 189 -9.80 8.06 7.13
N ILE A 190 -9.03 8.18 6.06
CA ILE A 190 -9.03 9.39 5.21
C ILE A 190 -10.42 9.67 4.60
N ASP A 191 -11.23 8.64 4.35
CA ASP A 191 -12.59 8.79 3.84
C ASP A 191 -13.58 9.28 4.92
N GLU A 192 -13.18 9.36 6.19
CA GLU A 192 -13.97 10.04 7.24
C GLU A 192 -14.09 11.55 7.03
N ARG A 193 -13.26 12.13 6.16
CA ARG A 193 -13.35 13.53 5.75
C ARG A 193 -14.65 13.87 5.03
N PHE A 194 -15.32 12.88 4.47
CA PHE A 194 -16.57 13.09 3.75
C PHE A 194 -17.74 13.37 4.71
N LYS A 195 -18.64 14.25 4.25
CA LYS A 195 -19.94 14.46 4.89
C LYS A 195 -20.80 13.20 4.75
N LEU A 196 -21.85 13.11 5.55
CA LEU A 196 -22.88 12.08 5.45
C LEU A 196 -24.15 12.70 4.90
N VAL A 197 -24.99 11.89 4.27
CA VAL A 197 -26.36 12.27 3.90
C VAL A 197 -27.36 11.31 4.47
N LYS A 198 -28.50 11.85 4.92
CA LYS A 198 -29.60 11.09 5.53
C LYS A 198 -30.56 10.56 4.47
N CYS A 199 -30.67 9.25 4.39
CA CYS A 199 -31.71 8.55 3.63
C CYS A 199 -32.94 8.40 4.52
N LYS A 200 -33.92 9.31 4.35
CA LYS A 200 -35.09 9.42 5.23
C LYS A 200 -35.97 8.17 5.26
N LYS A 201 -36.17 7.52 4.12
CA LYS A 201 -37.07 6.36 3.98
C LYS A 201 -36.58 5.18 4.84
N GLU A 202 -35.28 4.91 4.83
CA GLU A 202 -34.66 3.81 5.58
C GLU A 202 -34.11 4.23 6.95
N ASN A 203 -34.17 5.54 7.26
CA ASN A 203 -33.56 6.15 8.44
C ASN A 203 -32.07 5.78 8.59
N SER A 204 -31.32 5.87 7.49
CA SER A 204 -29.91 5.45 7.40
C SER A 204 -29.01 6.60 6.94
N LEU A 205 -27.71 6.48 7.15
CA LEU A 205 -26.68 7.42 6.69
C LEU A 205 -25.82 6.78 5.61
N VAL A 206 -25.52 7.53 4.55
CA VAL A 206 -24.56 7.13 3.50
C VAL A 206 -23.45 8.17 3.40
N THR A 207 -22.25 7.74 3.01
CA THR A 207 -21.09 8.61 2.81
C THR A 207 -21.29 9.43 1.54
N TYR A 208 -21.24 10.76 1.68
CA TYR A 208 -21.33 11.68 0.55
C TYR A 208 -19.99 11.85 -0.15
N SER A 209 -19.48 10.73 -0.65
CA SER A 209 -18.21 10.63 -1.36
C SER A 209 -18.25 11.38 -2.68
N THR A 210 -17.07 11.63 -3.26
CA THR A 210 -16.95 12.24 -4.60
C THR A 210 -17.70 11.43 -5.65
N TYR A 211 -17.68 10.09 -5.57
CA TYR A 211 -18.40 9.25 -6.54
C TYR A 211 -19.92 9.36 -6.37
N LEU A 212 -20.44 9.49 -5.14
CA LEU A 212 -21.88 9.73 -4.94
C LEU A 212 -22.27 11.11 -5.47
N GLN A 213 -21.43 12.13 -5.27
CA GLN A 213 -21.63 13.47 -5.84
C GLN A 213 -21.71 13.43 -7.37
N GLU A 214 -20.72 12.79 -8.01
CA GLU A 214 -20.63 12.65 -9.47
C GLU A 214 -21.78 11.83 -10.06
N SER A 215 -22.32 10.86 -9.31
CA SER A 215 -23.40 9.98 -9.78
C SER A 215 -24.74 10.70 -9.98
N ASN A 216 -24.90 11.90 -9.41
CA ASN A 216 -26.17 12.66 -9.37
C ASN A 216 -27.38 11.88 -8.80
N HIS A 217 -27.13 10.79 -8.06
CA HIS A 217 -28.20 9.95 -7.50
C HIS A 217 -29.01 10.68 -6.42
N ILE A 218 -28.37 11.57 -5.64
CA ILE A 218 -29.04 12.40 -4.62
C ILE A 218 -29.01 13.87 -5.06
N LYS A 219 -30.17 14.39 -5.50
CA LYS A 219 -30.30 15.78 -5.96
C LYS A 219 -30.38 16.81 -4.84
N ASN A 220 -31.04 16.46 -3.73
CA ASN A 220 -31.27 17.35 -2.58
C ASN A 220 -30.77 16.68 -1.29
N PRO A 221 -29.44 16.64 -1.07
CA PRO A 221 -28.85 15.94 0.07
C PRO A 221 -29.22 16.62 1.40
N ILE A 222 -29.64 15.81 2.37
CA ILE A 222 -29.82 16.24 3.76
C ILE A 222 -28.54 15.91 4.49
N PHE A 223 -27.66 16.90 4.62
CA PHE A 223 -26.35 16.68 5.22
C PHE A 223 -26.42 16.42 6.71
N VAL A 224 -25.65 15.44 7.15
CA VAL A 224 -25.37 15.16 8.56
C VAL A 224 -23.86 15.27 8.76
N GLU A 225 -23.47 16.08 9.74
CA GLU A 225 -22.07 16.36 10.02
C GLU A 225 -21.63 15.67 11.31
N LYS A 226 -20.35 15.32 11.39
CA LYS A 226 -19.69 14.88 12.61
C LYS A 226 -19.38 16.11 13.46
N LYS A 227 -20.28 16.44 14.37
CA LYS A 227 -20.20 17.66 15.18
C LYS A 227 -19.33 17.44 16.41
N LYS A 228 -18.32 18.29 16.58
CA LYS A 228 -17.48 18.32 17.76
C LYS A 228 -18.21 19.00 18.91
N SER A 229 -18.24 18.36 20.08
CA SER A 229 -18.66 18.94 21.35
C SER A 229 -17.45 19.07 22.27
N ILE A 230 -17.31 20.25 22.87
CA ILE A 230 -16.23 20.57 23.84
C ILE A 230 -16.69 20.50 25.30
N PHE A 231 -18.00 20.32 25.53
CA PHE A 231 -18.59 20.43 26.87
C PHE A 231 -18.30 19.24 27.79
N ASN A 232 -17.75 18.11 27.32
CA ASN A 232 -17.49 16.89 28.13
C ASN A 232 -16.33 16.05 27.56
N GLY A 233 -15.12 16.64 27.51
CA GLY A 233 -14.03 16.09 26.69
C GLY A 233 -14.33 16.29 25.20
N LYS A 234 -13.30 16.34 24.36
CA LYS A 234 -13.51 16.46 22.91
C LYS A 234 -14.26 15.22 22.42
N LYS A 235 -15.58 15.32 22.22
CA LYS A 235 -16.43 14.24 21.71
C LYS A 235 -17.01 14.61 20.36
N TYR A 236 -17.32 13.61 19.54
CA TYR A 236 -18.00 13.81 18.27
C TYR A 236 -19.39 13.18 18.30
N TYR A 237 -20.35 13.83 17.65
CA TYR A 237 -21.71 13.35 17.53
C TYR A 237 -22.13 13.32 16.07
N VAL A 238 -22.93 12.31 15.72
CA VAL A 238 -23.53 12.16 14.39
C VAL A 238 -25.01 11.85 14.60
N ASP A 239 -25.88 12.65 13.98
CA ASP A 239 -27.33 12.49 14.08
C ASP A 239 -27.85 12.35 15.53
N GLY A 240 -27.27 13.14 16.44
CA GLY A 240 -27.62 13.14 17.87
C GLY A 240 -26.98 12.02 18.70
N MET A 241 -26.27 11.07 18.08
CA MET A 241 -25.61 9.96 18.76
C MET A 241 -24.10 10.20 18.90
N PRO A 242 -23.46 9.78 20.02
CA PRO A 242 -22.00 9.77 20.13
C PRO A 242 -21.34 8.97 19.01
N LEU A 243 -20.25 9.47 18.44
CA LEU A 243 -19.52 8.81 17.36
C LEU A 243 -18.96 7.45 17.79
N GLU A 244 -18.63 7.30 19.08
CA GLU A 244 -18.18 6.05 19.70
C GLU A 244 -19.19 4.91 19.52
N ASN A 245 -20.49 5.19 19.42
CA ASN A 245 -21.49 4.15 19.17
C ASN A 245 -21.30 3.49 17.80
N TYR A 246 -20.87 4.26 16.79
CA TYR A 246 -20.59 3.75 15.45
C TYR A 246 -19.24 3.03 15.42
N LEU A 247 -18.22 3.63 16.04
CA LEU A 247 -16.88 3.04 16.15
C LEU A 247 -16.92 1.70 16.90
N GLY A 248 -17.64 1.61 18.02
CA GLY A 248 -17.78 0.39 18.80
C GLY A 248 -18.47 -0.74 18.01
N LYS A 249 -19.51 -0.42 17.23
CA LYS A 249 -20.15 -1.38 16.30
C LYS A 249 -19.17 -1.86 15.24
N PHE A 250 -18.37 -0.96 14.68
CA PHE A 250 -17.36 -1.28 13.68
C PHE A 250 -16.30 -2.22 14.25
N CYS A 251 -15.70 -1.87 15.40
CA CYS A 251 -14.73 -2.72 16.11
C CYS A 251 -15.29 -4.11 16.44
N SER A 252 -16.57 -4.17 16.85
CA SER A 252 -17.23 -5.46 17.15
C SER A 252 -17.37 -6.32 15.90
N LYS A 253 -17.76 -5.72 14.76
CA LYS A 253 -17.92 -6.45 13.50
C LYS A 253 -16.60 -6.92 12.90
N ILE A 254 -15.53 -6.13 12.95
CA ILE A 254 -14.22 -6.56 12.44
C ILE A 254 -13.59 -7.66 13.32
N LYS A 255 -13.76 -7.59 14.65
CA LYS A 255 -13.27 -8.64 15.57
C LYS A 255 -14.01 -9.97 15.44
N ALA A 256 -15.21 -9.95 14.87
CA ALA A 256 -15.92 -11.17 14.51
C ALA A 256 -15.38 -11.86 13.25
N ILE A 257 -14.54 -11.17 12.46
CA ILE A 257 -14.02 -11.64 11.17
C ILE A 257 -12.51 -11.90 11.25
N TYR A 258 -11.76 -11.00 11.87
CA TYR A 258 -10.30 -11.05 11.94
C TYR A 258 -9.81 -11.22 13.38
N PHE A 259 -8.70 -11.92 13.55
CA PHE A 259 -7.91 -11.83 14.77
C PHE A 259 -7.37 -10.40 14.93
N GLU A 260 -7.26 -9.93 16.16
CA GLU A 260 -6.93 -8.53 16.43
C GLU A 260 -5.49 -8.18 16.01
N ASP A 261 -4.55 -9.11 16.17
CA ASP A 261 -3.17 -9.05 15.66
C ASP A 261 -3.04 -9.27 14.15
N HIS A 262 -4.17 -9.42 13.45
CA HIS A 262 -4.24 -9.44 11.99
C HIS A 262 -4.87 -8.15 11.43
N ILE A 263 -5.12 -7.17 12.30
CA ILE A 263 -5.59 -5.85 11.91
C ILE A 263 -4.40 -4.89 11.90
N ILE A 264 -4.30 -4.09 10.84
CA ILE A 264 -3.30 -3.03 10.68
C ILE A 264 -4.02 -1.70 10.62
N ILE A 265 -3.79 -0.82 11.60
CA ILE A 265 -4.29 0.55 11.63
C ILE A 265 -3.24 1.44 10.97
N HIS A 266 -3.52 1.89 9.75
CA HIS A 266 -2.69 2.81 9.00
C HIS A 266 -3.15 4.25 9.27
N LYS A 267 -2.44 4.95 10.17
CA LYS A 267 -2.76 6.33 10.57
C LYS A 267 -2.28 7.34 9.53
N CYS A 268 -3.08 7.52 8.47
CA CYS A 268 -2.90 8.60 7.50
C CYS A 268 -3.61 9.88 7.97
N LYS A 269 -3.01 11.04 7.69
CA LYS A 269 -3.51 12.38 8.06
C LYS A 269 -3.41 13.37 6.90
N MET A 270 -3.94 14.57 7.06
CA MET A 270 -3.78 15.66 6.10
C MET A 270 -2.45 16.38 6.38
N ALA A 271 -1.53 16.37 5.41
CA ALA A 271 -0.27 17.11 5.47
C ALA A 271 -0.51 18.63 5.41
N GLN A 272 0.37 19.41 6.04
CA GLN A 272 0.32 20.88 6.02
C GLN A 272 1.24 21.50 4.96
N PHE A 273 2.19 20.69 4.49
CA PHE A 273 3.24 21.09 3.55
C PHE A 273 3.30 20.10 2.40
N TYR A 274 3.79 20.57 1.26
CA TYR A 274 4.00 19.77 0.06
C TYR A 274 5.34 20.11 -0.60
N ILE A 275 5.86 19.20 -1.40
CA ILE A 275 7.00 19.44 -2.29
C ILE A 275 6.44 19.89 -3.65
N ASP A 276 6.87 21.06 -4.11
CA ASP A 276 6.50 21.57 -5.44
C ASP A 276 7.29 20.89 -6.57
N LYS A 277 6.97 21.23 -7.82
CA LYS A 277 7.60 20.62 -9.00
C LYS A 277 9.11 20.91 -9.09
N GLU A 278 9.55 22.00 -8.48
CA GLU A 278 10.93 22.42 -8.40
C GLU A 278 11.68 21.82 -7.20
N GLY A 279 11.02 20.99 -6.38
CA GLY A 279 11.60 20.32 -5.22
C GLY A 279 11.63 21.17 -3.94
N ASN A 280 10.97 22.33 -3.93
CA ASN A 280 10.90 23.19 -2.74
C ASN A 280 9.74 22.79 -1.84
N THR A 281 9.96 22.91 -0.53
CA THR A 281 8.86 22.79 0.43
C THR A 281 7.97 24.02 0.40
N LYS A 282 6.68 23.81 0.15
CA LYS A 282 5.62 24.82 0.18
C LYS A 282 4.59 24.46 1.24
N LYS A 283 3.83 25.46 1.67
CA LYS A 283 2.72 25.30 2.61
C LYS A 283 1.41 25.41 1.83
N PHE A 284 0.41 24.61 2.19
CA PHE A 284 -0.93 24.82 1.65
C PHE A 284 -1.51 26.18 2.08
N ASP A 285 -2.43 26.71 1.28
CA ASP A 285 -3.16 27.94 1.61
C ASP A 285 -3.95 27.81 2.92
N GLU A 286 -4.24 28.96 3.54
CA GLU A 286 -4.87 29.04 4.87
C GLU A 286 -6.18 28.26 4.97
N SER A 287 -6.99 28.25 3.92
CA SER A 287 -8.25 27.49 3.87
C SER A 287 -8.03 25.97 3.99
N TYR A 288 -7.02 25.45 3.31
CA TYR A 288 -6.59 24.05 3.43
C TYR A 288 -6.03 23.77 4.81
N LEU A 289 -5.23 24.66 5.39
CA LEU A 289 -4.66 24.44 6.72
C LEU A 289 -5.73 24.34 7.81
N ILE A 290 -6.74 25.21 7.77
CA ILE A 290 -7.89 25.17 8.69
C ILE A 290 -8.68 23.86 8.50
N TYR A 291 -8.96 23.49 7.24
CA TYR A 291 -9.64 22.24 6.93
C TYR A 291 -8.86 21.01 7.42
N ASN A 292 -7.58 20.93 7.08
CA ASN A 292 -6.67 19.84 7.44
C ASN A 292 -6.58 19.67 8.94
N LYS A 293 -6.47 20.78 9.70
CA LYS A 293 -6.50 20.75 11.16
C LYS A 293 -7.78 20.12 11.70
N ASN A 294 -8.95 20.57 11.22
CA ASN A 294 -10.24 20.06 11.68
C ASN A 294 -10.42 18.56 11.35
N ILE A 295 -9.98 18.14 10.16
CA ILE A 295 -10.02 16.72 9.78
C ILE A 295 -9.05 15.91 10.63
N ASN A 296 -7.81 16.35 10.81
CA ASN A 296 -6.82 15.63 11.62
C ASN A 296 -7.26 15.48 13.08
N GLU A 297 -7.92 16.50 13.65
CA GLU A 297 -8.50 16.38 15.00
C GLU A 297 -9.59 15.29 15.08
N LEU A 298 -10.43 15.16 14.06
CA LEU A 298 -11.41 14.08 13.97
C LEU A 298 -10.71 12.72 13.78
N LEU A 299 -9.74 12.63 12.87
CA LEU A 299 -9.02 11.40 12.59
C LEU A 299 -8.28 10.88 13.83
N GLU A 300 -7.57 11.75 14.56
CA GLU A 300 -6.88 11.36 15.79
C GLU A 300 -7.84 10.86 16.86
N TYR A 301 -9.00 11.49 17.00
CA TYR A 301 -10.04 11.01 17.92
C TYR A 301 -10.53 9.61 17.54
N MET A 302 -10.79 9.37 16.24
CA MET A 302 -11.26 8.06 15.77
C MET A 302 -10.16 6.99 15.85
N TYR A 303 -8.91 7.29 15.45
CA TYR A 303 -7.78 6.37 15.59
C TYR A 303 -7.52 6.03 17.05
N SER A 304 -7.52 7.02 17.95
CA SER A 304 -7.35 6.77 19.40
C SER A 304 -8.41 5.79 19.92
N TYR A 305 -9.66 5.91 19.44
CA TYR A 305 -10.71 4.97 19.80
C TYR A 305 -10.44 3.56 19.25
N LEU A 306 -9.99 3.43 17.99
CA LEU A 306 -9.64 2.14 17.39
C LEU A 306 -8.49 1.49 18.15
N GLU A 307 -7.40 2.22 18.44
CA GLU A 307 -6.24 1.74 19.20
C GLU A 307 -6.63 1.23 20.59
N CYS A 308 -7.48 1.97 21.31
CA CYS A 308 -7.99 1.54 22.62
C CYS A 308 -8.86 0.27 22.55
N ASN A 309 -9.56 0.04 21.43
CA ASN A 309 -10.49 -1.09 21.27
C ASN A 309 -9.89 -2.28 20.49
N LEU A 310 -8.70 -2.11 19.92
CA LEU A 310 -7.94 -3.09 19.16
C LEU A 310 -6.46 -3.05 19.60
N PRO A 311 -6.16 -3.24 20.90
CA PRO A 311 -4.80 -3.04 21.44
C PRO A 311 -3.73 -3.97 20.85
N GLN A 312 -4.10 -5.09 20.22
CA GLN A 312 -3.16 -6.01 19.55
C GLN A 312 -2.96 -5.69 18.07
N ALA A 313 -3.73 -4.76 17.50
CA ALA A 313 -3.57 -4.35 16.10
C ALA A 313 -2.21 -3.67 15.90
N MET A 314 -1.60 -3.90 14.74
CA MET A 314 -0.41 -3.15 14.34
C MET A 314 -0.80 -1.70 14.05
N VAL A 315 -0.07 -0.74 14.61
CA VAL A 315 -0.27 0.69 14.30
C VAL A 315 0.89 1.21 13.47
N ILE A 316 0.59 1.78 12.30
CA ILE A 316 1.54 2.51 11.47
C ILE A 316 1.20 4.00 11.53
N ASN A 317 2.01 4.77 12.25
CA ASN A 317 1.82 6.22 12.45
C ASN A 317 3.09 7.00 12.12
N ILE A 318 3.31 7.24 10.83
CA ILE A 318 4.49 7.96 10.33
C ILE A 318 4.14 9.14 9.44
N SER A 319 2.85 9.45 9.24
CA SER A 319 2.44 10.46 8.26
C SER A 319 2.98 11.86 8.53
N ASP A 320 3.28 12.19 9.78
CA ASP A 320 3.79 13.51 10.17
C ASP A 320 5.24 13.74 9.74
N GLU A 321 5.95 12.66 9.34
CA GLU A 321 7.34 12.70 8.88
C GLU A 321 7.46 13.01 7.38
N TYR A 322 6.34 13.05 6.64
CA TYR A 322 6.31 13.16 5.19
C TYR A 322 5.47 14.34 4.69
N LEU A 323 5.81 14.81 3.49
CA LEU A 323 5.13 15.89 2.81
C LEU A 323 4.15 15.35 1.77
N ALA A 324 3.16 16.17 1.41
CA ALA A 324 2.40 15.94 0.18
C ALA A 324 3.28 16.21 -1.06
N ASP A 325 2.86 15.71 -2.22
CA ASP A 325 3.61 15.84 -3.47
C ASP A 325 2.73 16.47 -4.56
N GLU A 326 3.18 17.60 -5.12
CA GLU A 326 2.48 18.27 -6.21
C GLU A 326 2.44 17.44 -7.51
N GLN A 327 3.42 16.55 -7.69
CA GLN A 327 3.54 15.64 -8.82
C GLN A 327 2.89 14.28 -8.56
N HIS A 328 2.14 14.13 -7.47
CA HIS A 328 1.43 12.90 -7.19
C HIS A 328 0.49 12.53 -8.34
N LYS A 329 0.38 11.24 -8.66
CA LYS A 329 -0.43 10.72 -9.78
C LYS A 329 -1.92 11.08 -9.75
N TRP A 330 -2.44 11.49 -8.58
CA TRP A 330 -3.83 11.96 -8.39
C TRP A 330 -3.95 13.49 -8.27
N GLY A 331 -2.88 14.22 -8.58
CA GLY A 331 -2.75 15.66 -8.35
C GLY A 331 -2.42 16.02 -6.90
N LEU A 332 -2.13 17.30 -6.67
CA LEU A 332 -1.81 17.82 -5.34
C LEU A 332 -3.02 17.75 -4.40
N SER A 333 -2.84 17.10 -3.25
CA SER A 333 -3.81 17.12 -2.17
C SER A 333 -3.10 16.82 -0.83
N PRO A 334 -3.60 17.30 0.31
CA PRO A 334 -2.98 17.06 1.62
C PRO A 334 -2.77 15.59 2.01
N MET A 335 -3.51 14.65 1.42
CA MET A 335 -3.35 13.21 1.69
C MET A 335 -2.57 12.46 0.60
N HIS A 336 -2.00 13.16 -0.37
CA HIS A 336 -1.23 12.59 -1.46
C HIS A 336 0.26 12.82 -1.20
N TYR A 337 0.88 11.87 -0.52
CA TYR A 337 2.25 11.97 -0.05
C TYR A 337 3.29 11.78 -1.15
N GLN A 338 4.51 12.21 -0.88
CA GLN A 338 5.70 11.82 -1.63
C GLN A 338 5.91 10.29 -1.65
N LYS A 339 6.63 9.79 -2.65
CA LYS A 339 6.92 8.36 -2.89
C LYS A 339 7.46 7.64 -1.66
N GLU A 340 8.35 8.28 -0.90
CA GLU A 340 9.06 7.70 0.24
C GLU A 340 8.10 7.29 1.36
N TYR A 341 6.96 7.97 1.50
CA TYR A 341 5.93 7.62 2.46
C TYR A 341 5.38 6.23 2.18
N TYR A 342 4.93 5.99 0.95
CA TYR A 342 4.32 4.72 0.56
C TYR A 342 5.31 3.55 0.66
N ILE A 343 6.58 3.76 0.29
CA ILE A 343 7.66 2.77 0.47
C ILE A 343 7.86 2.41 1.95
N SER A 344 7.81 3.42 2.82
CA SER A 344 8.06 3.24 4.25
C SER A 344 6.88 2.54 4.93
N VAL A 345 5.65 2.85 4.54
CA VAL A 345 4.45 2.12 4.98
C VAL A 345 4.48 0.68 4.48
N PHE A 346 4.80 0.46 3.19
CA PHE A 346 4.87 -0.89 2.63
C PHE A 346 5.90 -1.75 3.36
N SER A 347 7.11 -1.22 3.58
CA SER A 347 8.17 -1.91 4.33
C SER A 347 7.73 -2.32 5.73
N LYS A 348 6.93 -1.49 6.42
CA LYS A 348 6.38 -1.83 7.74
C LYS A 348 5.34 -2.95 7.66
N ILE A 349 4.42 -2.87 6.69
CA ILE A 349 3.42 -3.92 6.44
C ILE A 349 4.13 -5.24 6.13
N GLU A 350 5.05 -5.24 5.14
CA GLU A 350 5.80 -6.42 4.70
C GLU A 350 6.52 -7.09 5.87
N LYS A 351 7.25 -6.31 6.67
CA LYS A 351 7.94 -6.83 7.86
C LYS A 351 6.97 -7.47 8.84
N TYR A 352 5.85 -6.82 9.12
CA TYR A 352 4.87 -7.33 10.09
C TYR A 352 4.23 -8.63 9.64
N VAL A 353 3.75 -8.69 8.40
CA VAL A 353 3.04 -9.87 7.89
C VAL A 353 3.97 -11.06 7.68
N THR A 354 5.27 -10.82 7.48
CA THR A 354 6.30 -11.87 7.33
C THR A 354 6.70 -12.46 8.68
N LEU A 355 6.88 -11.64 9.72
CA LEU A 355 7.23 -12.10 11.07
C LEU A 355 6.13 -12.97 11.71
N GLN A 356 4.87 -12.78 11.33
CA GLN A 356 3.74 -13.58 11.80
C GLN A 356 3.58 -14.92 11.05
N GLN A 357 4.51 -15.28 10.17
CA GLN A 357 4.57 -16.61 9.54
C GLN A 357 5.63 -17.53 10.13
N SER A 358 6.63 -16.96 10.84
CA SER A 358 7.68 -17.68 11.57
C SER A 358 7.26 -17.94 13.00
#